data_AF-A0A7V9DC65-F1
#
_entry.id   AF-A0A7V9DC65-F1
#
_cell.length_a   1.000
_cell.length_b   1.000
_cell.length_c   1.000
_cell.angle_alpha   90.00
_cell.angle_beta   90.00
_cell.angle_gamma   90.00
#
_symmetry.space_group_name_H-M   'P 1'
#
loop_
_entity.id
_entity.type
_entity.pdbx_description
1 polymer ?
#
loop_
_entity_poly.entity_id
_entity_poly.type
_entity_poly.pdbx_seq_one_letter_code
_entity_poly.pdbx_strand_id
1 'polypeptide(L)'
;MLTGRVFAALILAGLAVSAAAQVRTEIPTEDPGPPFYARIERQAVHTRIAPHTSEWAAIIFYRSPACVPPDFNLMDLFHVPQAFGCALTIDGFEIWRNGPPPIDSAPMMAVFRGTGSVPIWFVSWPELQAAVADDALTLTELMAMDSLIVGSAEQFHETLHPTDGAVNPRIVITAKGTLSDGRTFHLQHTGGNNRVRTNITFK
;
A
#
# COMPACT_ATOMS: atom_id res chain seq x y z
N MET A 1 17.50 74.68 28.43
CA MET A 1 16.69 74.30 27.24
C MET A 1 16.94 72.84 26.98
N LEU A 2 15.97 71.99 27.36
CA LEU A 2 16.10 70.53 27.35
C LEU A 2 15.33 69.96 26.15
N THR A 3 16.02 69.07 25.42
CA THR A 3 15.53 67.80 24.83
C THR A 3 14.42 67.79 23.77
N GLY A 4 14.68 67.05 22.69
CA GLY A 4 13.63 66.53 21.82
C GLY A 4 14.14 65.81 20.58
N ARG A 5 14.94 64.73 20.73
CA ARG A 5 15.20 63.79 19.63
C ARG A 5 14.13 62.70 19.66
N VAL A 6 13.22 62.72 18.70
CA VAL A 6 12.22 61.65 18.50
C VAL A 6 12.90 60.50 17.76
N PHE A 7 13.09 59.37 18.45
CA PHE A 7 13.41 58.10 17.81
C PHE A 7 12.10 57.44 17.36
N ALA A 8 11.88 57.34 16.06
CA ALA A 8 10.84 56.48 15.51
C ALA A 8 11.33 55.03 15.54
N ALA A 9 10.81 54.22 16.45
CA ALA A 9 11.05 52.78 16.46
C ALA A 9 10.16 52.12 15.41
N LEU A 10 10.77 51.59 14.35
CA LEU A 10 10.10 50.69 13.40
C LEU A 10 9.94 49.33 14.09
N ILE A 11 8.72 48.99 14.51
CA ILE A 11 8.39 47.64 14.98
C ILE A 11 8.13 46.80 13.71
N LEU A 12 9.11 46.00 13.28
CA LEU A 12 8.86 44.89 12.36
C LEU A 12 8.14 43.78 13.16
N ALA A 13 6.82 43.70 13.01
CA ALA A 13 6.07 42.52 13.41
C ALA A 13 6.42 41.38 12.44
N GLY A 14 7.35 40.51 12.83
CA GLY A 14 7.66 39.30 12.09
C GLY A 14 6.47 38.35 12.11
N LEU A 15 5.82 38.16 10.96
CA LEU A 15 4.88 37.08 10.74
C LEU A 15 5.66 35.75 10.79
N ALA A 16 5.60 35.07 11.93
CA ALA A 16 6.10 33.70 12.03
C ALA A 16 5.17 32.80 11.20
N VAL A 17 5.61 32.46 9.99
CA VAL A 17 4.98 31.40 9.21
C VAL A 17 5.23 30.09 9.94
N SER A 18 4.20 29.55 10.59
CA SER A 18 4.24 28.22 11.18
C SER A 18 4.28 27.23 10.01
N ALA A 19 5.46 26.69 9.69
CA ALA A 19 5.54 25.53 8.81
C ALA A 19 4.88 24.36 9.57
N ALA A 20 3.73 23.89 9.10
CA ALA A 20 3.15 22.65 9.61
C ALA A 20 4.12 21.51 9.27
N ALA A 21 4.72 20.92 10.31
CA ALA A 21 5.60 19.76 10.14
C ALA A 21 4.74 18.54 9.79
N GLN A 22 5.15 17.79 8.77
CA GLN A 22 4.53 16.50 8.43
C GLN A 22 4.70 15.53 9.59
N VAL A 23 3.70 14.68 9.81
CA VAL A 23 3.71 13.67 10.88
C VAL A 23 4.18 12.35 10.28
N ARG A 24 5.20 11.73 10.88
CA ARG A 24 5.65 10.39 10.49
C ARG A 24 5.21 9.38 11.55
N THR A 25 4.62 8.27 11.13
CA THR A 25 4.20 7.16 12.00
C THR A 25 4.88 5.87 11.61
N GLU A 26 5.46 5.16 12.57
CA GLU A 26 6.08 3.85 12.38
C GLU A 26 5.05 2.72 12.42
N ILE A 27 5.20 1.74 11.53
CA ILE A 27 4.37 0.54 11.45
C ILE A 27 5.22 -0.68 11.81
N PRO A 28 4.80 -1.53 12.76
CA PRO A 28 3.51 -1.50 13.46
C PRO A 28 3.51 -0.77 14.82
N THR A 29 4.59 -0.09 15.20
CA THR A 29 4.79 0.33 16.61
C THR A 29 3.95 1.53 17.03
N GLU A 30 3.63 2.43 16.11
CA GLU A 30 2.80 3.63 16.36
C GLU A 30 1.46 3.53 15.63
N ASP A 31 1.43 2.88 14.47
CA ASP A 31 0.24 2.58 13.68
C ASP A 31 0.15 1.06 13.42
N PRO A 32 -1.02 0.40 13.59
CA PRO A 32 -1.17 -1.03 13.35
C PRO A 32 -1.04 -1.47 11.88
N GLY A 33 -0.73 -0.54 10.98
CA GLY A 33 -0.53 -0.72 9.54
C GLY A 33 -1.85 -0.79 8.77
N PRO A 34 -1.79 -1.05 7.46
CA PRO A 34 -2.96 -0.98 6.60
C PRO A 34 -4.11 -1.90 7.07
N PRO A 35 -5.38 -1.43 7.11
CA PRO A 35 -6.52 -2.20 7.61
C PRO A 35 -7.09 -3.18 6.58
N PHE A 36 -6.23 -3.83 5.81
CA PHE A 36 -6.61 -4.76 4.76
C PHE A 36 -5.61 -5.92 4.65
N TYR A 37 -6.05 -7.02 4.03
CA TYR A 37 -5.27 -8.25 3.97
C TYR A 37 -4.31 -8.27 2.78
N ALA A 38 -4.77 -7.83 1.61
CA ALA A 38 -4.06 -7.95 0.36
C ALA A 38 -4.18 -6.71 -0.51
N ARG A 39 -3.24 -6.53 -1.44
CA ARG A 39 -3.23 -5.49 -2.47
C ARG A 39 -4.11 -5.88 -3.65
N ILE A 40 -5.40 -5.89 -3.39
CA ILE A 40 -6.43 -6.06 -4.41
C ILE A 40 -7.56 -5.08 -4.11
N GLU A 41 -7.91 -4.26 -5.08
CA GLU A 41 -8.90 -3.20 -4.86
C GLU A 41 -9.60 -2.83 -6.17
N ARG A 42 -10.82 -2.32 -6.05
CA ARG A 42 -11.63 -1.89 -7.19
C ARG A 42 -11.01 -0.65 -7.83
N GLN A 43 -10.80 -0.75 -9.15
CA GLN A 43 -10.47 0.39 -10.01
C GLN A 43 -9.32 1.26 -9.50
N ALA A 44 -8.33 0.66 -8.83
CA ALA A 44 -7.20 1.41 -8.36
C ALA A 44 -6.49 2.09 -9.53
N VAL A 45 -6.21 3.38 -9.37
CA VAL A 45 -5.44 4.17 -10.35
C VAL A 45 -4.08 3.55 -10.65
N HIS A 46 -3.57 2.70 -9.75
CA HIS A 46 -2.23 2.14 -9.83
C HIS A 46 -2.16 0.70 -10.34
N THR A 47 -3.16 -0.12 -9.98
CA THR A 47 -3.13 -1.57 -10.21
C THR A 47 -4.34 -2.06 -11.00
N ARG A 48 -5.37 -1.22 -11.20
CA ARG A 48 -6.71 -1.56 -11.70
C ARG A 48 -7.47 -2.55 -10.82
N ILE A 49 -6.91 -3.74 -10.61
CA ILE A 49 -7.37 -4.78 -9.67
C ILE A 49 -6.17 -5.21 -8.80
N ALA A 50 -5.08 -5.65 -9.43
CA ALA A 50 -3.84 -6.08 -8.78
C ALA A 50 -2.65 -5.86 -9.74
N PRO A 51 -1.39 -5.77 -9.29
CA PRO A 51 -0.23 -5.74 -10.18
C PRO A 51 -0.24 -6.93 -11.16
N HIS A 52 -0.35 -6.67 -12.46
CA HIS A 52 -0.51 -7.74 -13.46
C HIS A 52 0.23 -7.49 -14.77
N THR A 53 0.58 -8.58 -15.47
CA THR A 53 0.94 -8.62 -16.90
C THR A 53 -0.28 -9.07 -17.72
N SER A 54 -0.11 -9.41 -19.01
CA SER A 54 -1.18 -10.06 -19.79
C SER A 54 -1.45 -11.51 -19.36
N GLU A 55 -0.48 -12.14 -18.67
CA GLU A 55 -0.53 -13.55 -18.31
C GLU A 55 -0.80 -13.77 -16.82
N TRP A 56 -0.17 -12.98 -15.95
CA TRP A 56 -0.16 -13.22 -14.52
C TRP A 56 -0.57 -11.98 -13.73
N ALA A 57 -1.32 -12.18 -12.66
CA ALA A 57 -1.55 -11.20 -11.61
C ALA A 57 -0.88 -11.62 -10.31
N ALA A 58 -0.40 -10.65 -9.54
CA ALA A 58 0.23 -10.85 -8.24
C ALA A 58 -0.66 -10.30 -7.13
N ILE A 59 -1.12 -11.17 -6.24
CA ILE A 59 -1.89 -10.84 -5.04
C ILE A 59 -0.92 -10.78 -3.86
N ILE A 60 -0.59 -9.56 -3.43
CA ILE A 60 0.37 -9.30 -2.35
C ILE A 60 -0.37 -9.23 -1.04
N PHE A 61 -0.02 -10.08 -0.07
CA PHE A 61 -0.65 -10.08 1.25
C PHE A 61 0.20 -9.33 2.27
N TYR A 62 -0.33 -8.24 2.83
CA TYR A 62 0.28 -7.50 3.94
C TYR A 62 0.03 -8.16 5.30
N ARG A 63 -0.98 -9.04 5.35
CA ARG A 63 -1.32 -9.83 6.53
C ARG A 63 -1.44 -11.30 6.16
N SER A 64 -1.24 -12.19 7.12
CA SER A 64 -1.29 -13.63 6.86
C SER A 64 -2.60 -14.05 6.14
N PRO A 65 -2.51 -14.73 4.97
CA PRO A 65 -3.68 -15.24 4.25
C PRO A 65 -4.55 -16.17 5.09
N ALA A 66 -3.93 -16.93 6.02
CA ALA A 66 -4.66 -17.83 6.91
C ALA A 66 -5.61 -17.13 7.89
N CYS A 67 -5.51 -15.80 8.00
CA CYS A 67 -6.34 -14.98 8.87
C CYS A 67 -7.48 -14.27 8.12
N VAL A 68 -7.54 -14.37 6.79
CA VAL A 68 -8.67 -13.80 6.03
C VAL A 68 -9.92 -14.65 6.28
N PRO A 69 -11.04 -14.05 6.69
CA PRO A 69 -12.30 -14.78 6.79
C PRO A 69 -12.69 -15.36 5.42
N PRO A 70 -13.19 -16.60 5.35
CA PRO A 70 -13.43 -17.29 4.08
C PRO A 70 -14.44 -16.57 3.18
N ASP A 71 -15.39 -15.84 3.78
CA ASP A 71 -16.46 -15.13 3.08
C ASP A 71 -16.15 -13.62 2.91
N PHE A 72 -14.97 -13.14 3.33
CA PHE A 72 -14.61 -11.75 3.14
C PHE A 72 -14.30 -11.48 1.67
N ASN A 73 -14.96 -10.48 1.09
CA ASN A 73 -14.65 -10.02 -0.24
C ASN A 73 -13.35 -9.20 -0.24
N LEU A 74 -12.28 -9.77 -0.78
CA LEU A 74 -10.96 -9.13 -0.86
C LEU A 74 -11.00 -7.80 -1.62
N MET A 75 -11.95 -7.63 -2.55
CA MET A 75 -12.10 -6.39 -3.34
C MET A 75 -12.67 -5.21 -2.56
N ASP A 76 -13.23 -5.43 -1.38
CA ASP A 76 -13.70 -4.34 -0.50
C ASP A 76 -12.53 -3.60 0.16
N LEU A 77 -11.30 -4.13 0.00
CA LEU A 77 -10.04 -3.64 0.54
C LEU A 77 -10.07 -3.60 2.07
N PHE A 78 -10.75 -2.62 2.65
CA PHE A 78 -10.77 -2.33 4.08
C PHE A 78 -11.65 -3.30 4.88
N HIS A 79 -11.10 -3.82 5.99
CA HIS A 79 -11.83 -4.62 6.97
C HIS A 79 -11.51 -4.14 8.39
N VAL A 80 -12.07 -3.00 8.77
CA VAL A 80 -11.83 -2.35 10.06
C VAL A 80 -12.88 -2.79 11.10
N PRO A 81 -12.47 -3.21 12.31
CA PRO A 81 -11.10 -3.36 12.82
C PRO A 81 -10.49 -4.76 12.62
N GLN A 82 -11.22 -5.70 12.00
CA GLN A 82 -10.90 -7.13 12.01
C GLN A 82 -9.51 -7.44 11.43
N ALA A 83 -9.10 -6.77 10.35
CA ALA A 83 -7.79 -6.97 9.74
C ALA A 83 -6.63 -6.69 10.71
N PHE A 84 -6.78 -5.75 11.65
CA PHE A 84 -5.73 -5.42 12.61
C PHE A 84 -5.36 -6.59 13.53
N GLY A 85 -6.26 -7.55 13.73
CA GLY A 85 -6.00 -8.76 14.52
C GLY A 85 -5.08 -9.76 13.83
N CYS A 86 -4.81 -9.60 12.54
CA CYS A 86 -3.98 -10.52 11.77
C CYS A 86 -2.52 -10.06 11.73
N ALA A 87 -1.60 -11.00 11.90
CA ALA A 87 -0.16 -10.74 11.85
C ALA A 87 0.23 -10.05 10.53
N LEU A 88 0.91 -8.91 10.65
CA LEU A 88 1.52 -8.20 9.53
C LEU A 88 2.74 -8.93 9.02
N THR A 89 2.94 -8.90 7.71
CA THR A 89 4.10 -9.43 7.00
C THR A 89 5.03 -8.32 6.52
N ILE A 90 4.65 -7.06 6.76
CA ILE A 90 5.40 -5.85 6.44
C ILE A 90 5.66 -4.99 7.68
N ASP A 91 6.71 -4.19 7.60
CA ASP A 91 6.98 -3.05 8.48
C ASP A 91 7.23 -1.80 7.62
N GLY A 92 7.39 -0.65 8.28
CA GLY A 92 7.76 0.58 7.59
C GLY A 92 7.20 1.82 8.26
N PHE A 93 6.81 2.80 7.46
CA PHE A 93 6.26 4.04 7.98
C PHE A 93 5.34 4.73 6.99
N GLU A 94 4.55 5.65 7.53
CA GLU A 94 3.69 6.56 6.78
C GLU A 94 4.07 8.01 7.07
N ILE A 95 3.84 8.87 6.09
CA ILE A 95 3.98 10.33 6.22
C ILE A 95 2.61 10.94 5.99
N TRP A 96 2.12 11.65 6.99
CA TRP A 96 0.84 12.32 7.05
C TRP A 96 1.01 13.83 6.93
N ARG A 97 -0.03 14.51 6.44
CA ARG A 97 -0.01 15.97 6.33
C ARG A 97 -0.16 16.59 7.71
N ASN A 98 -1.12 16.08 8.48
CA ASN A 98 -1.51 16.58 9.79
C ASN A 98 -1.58 15.45 10.84
N GLY A 99 -1.80 14.20 10.43
CA GLY A 99 -1.81 13.03 11.30
C GLY A 99 -2.73 11.91 10.79
N PRO A 100 -2.67 10.70 11.38
CA PRO A 100 -3.50 9.57 10.98
C PRO A 100 -5.00 9.81 11.25
N PRO A 101 -5.89 8.93 10.76
CA PRO A 101 -7.32 9.02 11.01
C PRO A 101 -7.64 9.22 12.51
N PRO A 102 -8.62 10.09 12.83
CA PRO A 102 -9.57 10.71 11.91
C PRO A 102 -9.10 12.03 11.27
N ILE A 103 -7.84 12.44 11.41
CA ILE A 103 -7.36 13.77 10.98
C ILE A 103 -7.22 13.84 9.46
N ASP A 104 -6.34 13.03 8.88
CA ASP A 104 -6.25 12.81 7.44
C ASP A 104 -6.86 11.43 7.11
N SER A 105 -7.51 11.31 5.95
CA SER A 105 -8.12 10.03 5.50
C SER A 105 -7.10 9.04 4.92
N ALA A 106 -5.95 9.54 4.45
CA ALA A 106 -4.86 8.74 3.89
C ALA A 106 -3.52 9.47 4.07
N PRO A 107 -2.40 8.73 4.17
CA PRO A 107 -1.08 9.34 4.28
C PRO A 107 -0.70 9.98 2.94
N MET A 108 0.17 10.99 2.97
CA MET A 108 0.78 11.53 1.75
C MET A 108 1.70 10.51 1.06
N MET A 109 2.31 9.63 1.85
CA MET A 109 3.17 8.55 1.38
C MET A 109 3.22 7.42 2.41
N ALA A 110 3.25 6.18 1.95
CA ALA A 110 3.57 5.01 2.75
C ALA A 110 4.80 4.30 2.15
N VAL A 111 5.69 3.82 3.02
CA VAL A 111 6.90 3.08 2.63
C VAL A 111 6.93 1.79 3.43
N PHE A 112 6.85 0.66 2.74
CA PHE A 112 6.82 -0.66 3.36
C PHE A 112 8.01 -1.52 2.94
N ARG A 113 8.39 -2.43 3.83
CA ARG A 113 9.36 -3.50 3.58
C ARG A 113 8.81 -4.80 4.13
N GLY A 114 9.19 -5.92 3.51
CA GLY A 114 8.81 -7.24 4.01
C GLY A 114 9.61 -7.63 5.24
N THR A 115 8.96 -8.29 6.19
CA THR A 115 9.58 -8.85 7.41
C THR A 115 10.27 -10.20 7.19
N GLY A 116 10.56 -10.55 5.92
CA GLY A 116 11.27 -11.76 5.51
C GLY A 116 10.39 -12.88 4.96
N SER A 117 9.06 -12.78 5.04
CA SER A 117 8.15 -13.74 4.42
C SER A 117 6.82 -13.08 4.05
N VAL A 118 6.81 -12.30 2.96
CA VAL A 118 5.58 -11.67 2.45
C VAL A 118 4.89 -12.64 1.48
N PRO A 119 3.67 -13.13 1.76
CA PRO A 119 2.97 -14.01 0.83
C PRO A 119 2.57 -13.23 -0.43
N ILE A 120 2.95 -13.76 -1.58
CA ILE A 120 2.58 -13.23 -2.88
C ILE A 120 2.07 -14.39 -3.72
N TRP A 121 0.77 -14.39 -3.99
CA TRP A 121 0.14 -15.44 -4.78
C TRP A 121 0.02 -14.98 -6.23
N PHE A 122 0.24 -15.89 -7.16
CA PHE A 122 0.15 -15.64 -8.59
C PHE A 122 -0.99 -16.45 -9.18
N VAL A 123 -1.79 -15.79 -10.01
CA VAL A 123 -2.88 -16.43 -10.75
C VAL A 123 -2.88 -15.89 -12.18
N SER A 124 -3.43 -16.69 -13.09
CA SER A 124 -3.70 -16.29 -14.47
C SER A 124 -4.51 -15.01 -14.48
N TRP A 125 -4.03 -14.00 -15.21
CA TRP A 125 -4.74 -12.73 -15.29
C TRP A 125 -6.14 -12.88 -15.92
N PRO A 126 -6.32 -13.61 -17.05
CA PRO A 126 -7.65 -13.90 -17.58
C PRO A 126 -8.59 -14.61 -16.60
N GLU A 127 -8.07 -15.54 -15.80
CA GLU A 127 -8.87 -16.26 -14.79
C GLU A 127 -9.31 -15.32 -13.67
N LEU A 128 -8.39 -14.51 -13.13
CA LEU A 128 -8.71 -13.51 -12.12
C LEU A 128 -9.75 -12.51 -12.64
N GLN A 129 -9.60 -12.03 -13.89
CA GLN A 129 -10.57 -11.11 -14.50
C GLN A 129 -11.97 -11.71 -14.60
N ALA A 130 -12.07 -13.01 -14.92
CA ALA A 130 -13.34 -13.70 -14.97
C ALA A 130 -13.93 -13.89 -13.57
N ALA A 131 -13.11 -14.24 -12.58
CA ALA A 131 -13.53 -14.44 -11.20
C ALA A 131 -14.08 -13.16 -10.57
N VAL A 132 -13.47 -12.00 -10.86
CA VAL A 132 -13.95 -10.70 -10.32
C VAL A 132 -15.08 -10.06 -11.12
N ALA A 133 -15.64 -10.75 -12.11
CA ALA A 133 -16.63 -10.18 -13.02
C ALA A 133 -17.96 -9.83 -12.32
N ASP A 134 -18.26 -10.51 -11.23
CA ASP A 134 -19.39 -10.24 -10.33
C ASP A 134 -19.04 -9.24 -9.21
N ASP A 135 -17.85 -8.64 -9.28
CA ASP A 135 -17.36 -7.63 -8.33
C ASP A 135 -17.12 -8.20 -6.92
N ALA A 136 -16.84 -9.50 -6.85
CA ALA A 136 -16.44 -10.22 -5.65
C ALA A 136 -15.21 -11.11 -5.89
N LEU A 137 -14.37 -11.23 -4.86
CA LEU A 137 -13.35 -12.27 -4.77
C LEU A 137 -13.12 -12.65 -3.32
N THR A 138 -13.56 -13.83 -2.94
CA THR A 138 -13.26 -14.43 -1.64
C THR A 138 -11.88 -15.09 -1.64
N LEU A 139 -11.32 -15.31 -0.45
CA LEU A 139 -10.10 -16.12 -0.34
C LEU A 139 -10.34 -17.55 -0.86
N THR A 140 -11.52 -18.11 -0.60
CA THR A 140 -11.89 -19.47 -1.03
C THR A 140 -11.88 -19.60 -2.55
N GLU A 141 -12.46 -18.63 -3.27
CA GLU A 141 -12.43 -18.60 -4.74
C GLU A 141 -11.01 -18.44 -5.28
N LEU A 142 -10.21 -17.55 -4.68
CA LEU A 142 -8.81 -17.38 -5.06
C LEU A 142 -8.01 -18.68 -4.87
N MET A 143 -8.25 -19.39 -3.77
CA MET A 143 -7.61 -20.68 -3.47
C MET A 143 -8.05 -21.81 -4.41
N ALA A 144 -9.22 -21.69 -5.02
CA ALA A 144 -9.79 -22.68 -5.93
C ALA A 144 -9.37 -22.47 -7.40
N MET A 145 -8.64 -21.40 -7.71
CA MET A 145 -8.17 -21.12 -9.08
C MET A 145 -7.18 -22.19 -9.55
N ASP A 146 -7.40 -22.73 -10.74
CA ASP A 146 -6.57 -23.80 -11.33
C ASP A 146 -5.14 -23.31 -11.59
N SER A 147 -4.97 -22.01 -11.87
CA SER A 147 -3.67 -21.39 -12.13
C SER A 147 -2.91 -20.94 -10.89
N LEU A 148 -3.47 -21.14 -9.68
CA LEU A 148 -2.86 -20.61 -8.46
C LEU A 148 -1.46 -21.17 -8.21
N ILE A 149 -0.49 -20.26 -8.05
CA ILE A 149 0.86 -20.55 -7.58
C ILE A 149 1.09 -19.73 -6.32
N VAL A 150 1.32 -20.40 -5.20
CA VAL A 150 1.63 -19.76 -3.91
C VAL A 150 3.10 -19.39 -3.87
N GLY A 151 3.41 -18.14 -3.52
CA GLY A 151 4.78 -17.67 -3.33
C GLY A 151 4.99 -16.97 -2.00
N SER A 152 6.26 -16.90 -1.59
CA SER A 152 6.73 -16.11 -0.45
C SER A 152 7.91 -15.27 -0.88
N ALA A 153 7.84 -13.96 -0.64
CA ALA A 153 8.93 -13.03 -0.91
C ALA A 153 9.82 -12.87 0.34
N GLU A 154 11.11 -13.19 0.20
CA GLU A 154 12.12 -12.86 1.21
C GLU A 154 12.62 -11.42 1.05
N GLN A 155 12.40 -10.81 -0.12
CA GLN A 155 12.61 -9.37 -0.35
C GLN A 155 11.32 -8.74 -0.86
N PHE A 156 10.82 -7.74 -0.13
CA PHE A 156 9.67 -6.95 -0.53
C PHE A 156 9.92 -5.48 -0.20
N HIS A 157 9.62 -4.59 -1.14
CA HIS A 157 9.62 -3.16 -0.94
C HIS A 157 8.47 -2.51 -1.68
N GLU A 158 7.82 -1.57 -1.02
CA GLU A 158 6.75 -0.78 -1.59
C GLU A 158 6.92 0.69 -1.22
N THR A 159 6.64 1.57 -2.17
CA THR A 159 6.38 2.98 -1.91
C THR A 159 5.04 3.34 -2.55
N LEU A 160 4.11 3.83 -1.74
CA LEU A 160 2.78 4.24 -2.15
C LEU A 160 2.60 5.73 -1.88
N HIS A 161 2.04 6.43 -2.85
CA HIS A 161 1.45 7.75 -2.75
C HIS A 161 -0.03 7.57 -3.09
N PRO A 162 -0.92 7.45 -2.09
CA PRO A 162 -2.31 7.06 -2.31
C PRO A 162 -3.12 8.19 -2.95
N THR A 163 -4.22 7.83 -3.62
CA THR A 163 -5.10 8.75 -4.35
C THR A 163 -5.59 9.92 -3.49
N ASP A 164 -6.02 9.62 -2.26
CA ASP A 164 -6.64 10.62 -1.38
C ASP A 164 -5.64 11.42 -0.54
N GLY A 165 -4.37 11.00 -0.51
CA GLY A 165 -3.33 11.66 0.29
C GLY A 165 -2.29 12.43 -0.53
N ALA A 166 -2.08 12.06 -1.79
CA ALA A 166 -1.00 12.58 -2.63
C ALA A 166 -1.51 13.35 -3.86
N VAL A 167 -0.81 14.43 -4.21
CA VAL A 167 -1.10 15.24 -5.42
C VAL A 167 -0.83 14.45 -6.71
N ASN A 168 0.14 13.55 -6.68
CA ASN A 168 0.47 12.66 -7.80
C ASN A 168 0.47 11.21 -7.33
N PRO A 169 -0.70 10.55 -7.36
CA PRO A 169 -0.84 9.19 -6.90
C PRO A 169 0.07 8.23 -7.69
N ARG A 170 0.81 7.39 -6.96
CA ARG A 170 1.77 6.45 -7.55
C ARG A 170 2.08 5.31 -6.60
N ILE A 171 2.27 4.11 -7.13
CA ILE A 171 2.86 2.97 -6.43
C ILE A 171 4.12 2.50 -7.14
N VAL A 172 5.09 2.03 -6.36
CA VAL A 172 6.22 1.22 -6.84
C VAL A 172 6.34 0.02 -5.92
N ILE A 173 6.36 -1.19 -6.49
CA ILE A 173 6.58 -2.45 -5.77
C ILE A 173 7.76 -3.17 -6.40
N THR A 174 8.64 -3.72 -5.57
CA THR A 174 9.62 -4.72 -5.96
C THR A 174 9.56 -5.89 -4.99
N ALA A 175 9.56 -7.11 -5.53
CA ALA A 175 9.61 -8.31 -4.70
C ALA A 175 10.40 -9.43 -5.36
N LYS A 176 11.02 -10.27 -4.53
CA LYS A 176 11.67 -11.51 -4.94
C LYS A 176 11.38 -12.59 -3.93
N GLY A 177 11.16 -13.79 -4.44
CA GLY A 177 11.36 -14.97 -3.62
C GLY A 177 11.05 -16.29 -4.27
N THR A 178 10.42 -17.17 -3.52
CA THR A 178 10.26 -18.58 -3.88
C THR A 178 8.78 -18.94 -4.06
N LEU A 179 8.52 -19.83 -5.01
CA LEU A 179 7.22 -20.40 -5.31
C LEU A 179 7.11 -21.79 -4.66
N SER A 180 5.88 -22.21 -4.36
CA SER A 180 5.58 -23.52 -3.75
C SER A 180 5.98 -24.71 -4.63
N ASP A 181 6.18 -24.49 -5.92
CA ASP A 181 6.66 -25.49 -6.88
C ASP A 181 8.19 -25.54 -7.01
N GLY A 182 8.91 -24.77 -6.19
CA GLY A 182 10.37 -24.73 -6.13
C GLY A 182 11.04 -23.72 -7.08
N ARG A 183 10.28 -23.06 -7.95
CA ARG A 183 10.81 -21.94 -8.76
C ARG A 183 11.04 -20.70 -7.91
N THR A 184 11.80 -19.76 -8.46
CA THR A 184 11.94 -18.41 -7.94
C THR A 184 11.09 -17.42 -8.74
N PHE A 185 10.73 -16.30 -8.13
CA PHE A 185 10.04 -15.21 -8.81
C PHE A 185 10.71 -13.86 -8.58
N HIS A 186 10.49 -12.96 -9.54
CA HIS A 186 10.81 -11.54 -9.43
C HIS A 186 9.61 -10.72 -9.92
N LEU A 187 9.16 -9.79 -9.09
CA LEU A 187 8.07 -8.86 -9.37
C LEU A 187 8.61 -7.43 -9.36
N GLN A 188 8.29 -6.68 -10.40
CA GLN A 188 8.44 -5.22 -10.43
C GLN A 188 7.14 -4.61 -10.93
N HIS A 189 6.61 -3.65 -10.19
CA HIS A 189 5.42 -2.92 -10.58
C HIS A 189 5.62 -1.43 -10.36
N THR A 190 5.15 -0.63 -11.30
CA THR A 190 5.00 0.82 -11.16
C THR A 190 3.64 1.20 -11.72
N GLY A 191 2.80 1.80 -10.89
CA GLY A 191 1.46 2.25 -11.24
C GLY A 191 1.27 3.72 -10.90
N GLY A 192 0.45 4.44 -11.66
CA GLY A 192 0.23 5.89 -11.54
C GLY A 192 -0.70 6.39 -12.64
N ASN A 193 -1.17 7.65 -12.52
CA ASN A 193 -2.24 8.24 -13.34
C ASN A 193 -2.15 7.97 -14.86
N ASN A 194 -0.94 7.88 -15.43
CA ASN A 194 -0.75 7.74 -16.89
C ASN A 194 0.11 6.55 -17.31
N ARG A 195 0.62 5.75 -16.36
CA ARG A 195 1.53 4.63 -16.66
C ARG A 195 1.39 3.52 -15.64
N VAL A 196 1.03 2.35 -16.13
CA VAL A 196 1.11 1.08 -15.39
C VAL A 196 2.10 0.19 -16.13
N ARG A 197 3.10 -0.30 -15.41
CA ARG A 197 4.08 -1.27 -15.91
C ARG A 197 4.34 -2.33 -14.86
N THR A 198 4.12 -3.58 -15.24
CA THR A 198 4.42 -4.74 -14.40
C THR A 198 5.34 -5.68 -15.16
N ASN A 199 6.31 -6.25 -14.46
CA ASN A 199 7.09 -7.39 -14.91
C ASN A 199 7.01 -8.47 -13.82
N ILE A 200 6.61 -9.67 -14.24
CA ILE A 200 6.62 -10.88 -13.42
C ILE A 200 7.47 -11.89 -14.18
N THR A 201 8.49 -12.43 -13.52
CA THR A 201 9.36 -13.47 -14.09
C THR A 201 9.43 -14.63 -13.11
N PHE A 202 9.29 -15.85 -13.63
CA PHE A 202 9.54 -17.10 -12.90
C PHE A 202 10.79 -17.77 -13.45
N LYS A 203 11.62 -18.35 -12.58
CA LYS A 203 12.87 -19.04 -12.95
C LYS A 203 13.02 -20.33 -12.17
#